data_AF-A0A3P5Y9B3-F1
#
_entry.id   AF-A0A3P5Y9B3-F1
#
_cell.length_a   1.000
_cell.length_b   1.000
_cell.length_c   1.000
_cell.angle_alpha   90.00
_cell.angle_beta   90.00
_cell.angle_gamma   90.00
#
_symmetry.space_group_name_H-M   'P 1'
#
loop_
_entity.id
_entity.type
_entity.pdbx_description
1 polymer ?
#
loop_
_entity_poly.entity_id
_entity_poly.type
_entity_poly.pdbx_seq_one_letter_code
_entity_poly.pdbx_strand_id
1 'polypeptide(L)'
;MRQINRISTIRLVKVCQLMLLILSAYLNAAHFGIVISVFPLVLCFLLELFIPRDYKWGFAGRKNVFLKNVSPNVENTILLVVVILLSALAVSFTF
;
A
#
# COMPACT_ATOMS: atom_id res chain seq x y z
N MET A 1 16.58 -2.75 21.20
CA MET A 1 15.88 -1.54 20.71
C MET A 1 15.95 -1.32 19.18
N ARG A 2 17.05 -1.62 18.47
CA ARG A 2 17.17 -1.41 17.00
C ARG A 2 16.09 -2.10 16.14
N GLN A 3 15.66 -3.33 16.46
CA GLN A 3 14.62 -4.04 15.69
C GLN A 3 13.22 -3.43 15.84
N ILE A 4 12.86 -2.93 17.04
CA ILE A 4 11.54 -2.33 17.29
C ILE A 4 11.41 -1.03 16.49
N ASN A 5 12.46 -0.20 16.47
CA ASN A 5 12.51 0.99 15.60
C ASN A 5 12.36 0.61 14.13
N ARG A 6 13.05 -0.45 13.68
CA ARG A 6 12.98 -0.90 12.27
C ARG A 6 11.56 -1.33 11.86
N ILE A 7 10.84 -2.05 12.72
CA ILE A 7 9.45 -2.47 12.46
C ILE A 7 8.51 -1.26 12.45
N SER A 8 8.68 -0.32 13.38
CA SER A 8 7.90 0.92 13.43
C SER A 8 8.10 1.76 12.15
N THR A 9 9.34 1.90 11.68
CA THR A 9 9.65 2.60 10.43
C THR A 9 9.01 1.91 9.23
N ILE A 10 9.12 0.58 9.13
CA ILE A 10 8.49 -0.18 8.03
C ILE A 10 6.96 0.00 8.08
N ARG A 11 6.35 -0.03 9.26
CA ARG A 11 4.91 0.22 9.43
C ARG A 11 4.52 1.61 8.94
N LEU A 12 5.30 2.64 9.28
CA LEU A 12 5.05 4.00 8.85
C LEU A 12 5.12 4.13 7.33
N VAL A 13 6.14 3.53 6.70
CA VAL A 13 6.24 3.48 5.22
C VAL A 13 5.03 2.78 4.61
N LYS A 14 4.61 1.64 5.17
CA LYS A 14 3.42 0.90 4.73
C LYS A 14 2.13 1.72 4.83
N VAL A 15 1.94 2.46 5.93
CA VAL A 15 0.80 3.37 6.10
C VAL A 15 0.86 4.52 5.10
N CYS A 16 2.05 5.09 4.87
CA CYS A 16 2.25 6.14 3.87
C CYS A 16 1.91 5.65 2.46
N GLN A 17 2.30 4.43 2.08
CA GLN A 17 1.92 3.81 0.81
C GLN A 17 0.40 3.67 0.67
N LEU A 18 -0.30 3.22 1.73
CA LEU A 18 -1.76 3.16 1.73
C LEU A 18 -2.40 4.54 1.52
N MET A 19 -1.91 5.58 2.21
CA MET A 19 -2.42 6.93 2.03
C MET A 19 -2.18 7.47 0.61
N LEU A 20 -1.01 7.19 0.02
CA LEU A 20 -0.71 7.56 -1.36
C LEU A 20 -1.59 6.82 -2.38
N LEU A 21 -1.90 5.55 -2.14
CA LEU A 21 -2.84 4.77 -2.95
C LEU A 21 -4.24 5.37 -2.91
N ILE A 22 -4.74 5.71 -1.72
CA ILE A 22 -6.05 6.37 -1.55
C ILE A 22 -6.05 7.74 -2.22
N LEU A 23 -4.97 8.51 -2.07
CA LEU A 23 -4.83 9.82 -2.72
C LEU A 23 -4.83 9.71 -4.25
N SER A 24 -4.14 8.72 -4.81
CA SER A 24 -4.17 8.45 -6.26
C SER A 24 -5.58 8.11 -6.73
N ALA A 25 -6.28 7.22 -6.02
CA ALA A 25 -7.65 6.83 -6.34
C ALA A 25 -8.62 8.03 -6.26
N TYR A 26 -8.47 8.87 -5.24
CA TYR A 26 -9.26 10.11 -5.10
C TYR A 26 -9.00 11.11 -6.23
N LEU A 27 -7.72 11.35 -6.58
CA LEU A 27 -7.37 12.24 -7.68
C LEU A 27 -7.92 11.74 -9.02
N ASN A 28 -7.88 10.42 -9.23
CA ASN A 28 -8.45 9.80 -10.42
C ASN A 28 -9.99 9.93 -10.45
N ALA A 29 -10.67 9.70 -9.32
CA ALA A 29 -12.12 9.86 -9.20
C ALA A 29 -12.58 11.31 -9.35
N ALA A 30 -11.77 12.28 -8.92
CA ALA A 30 -12.03 13.71 -9.09
C ALA A 30 -11.68 14.22 -10.51
N HIS A 31 -11.42 13.33 -11.47
CA HIS A 31 -11.04 13.64 -12.85
C HIS A 31 -9.84 14.60 -12.99
N PHE A 32 -8.93 14.62 -12.01
CA PHE A 32 -7.67 15.32 -12.20
C PHE A 32 -6.87 14.63 -13.31
N GLY A 33 -6.07 15.40 -14.03
CA GLY A 33 -5.29 14.89 -15.16
C GLY A 33 -4.47 13.65 -14.78
N ILE A 34 -4.39 12.69 -15.70
CA ILE A 34 -3.75 11.38 -15.51
C ILE A 34 -2.37 11.50 -14.85
N VAL A 35 -1.57 12.48 -15.28
CA VAL A 35 -0.22 12.75 -14.74
C VAL A 35 -0.25 13.00 -13.22
N ILE A 36 -1.22 13.79 -12.74
CA ILE A 36 -1.38 14.13 -11.32
C ILE A 36 -1.87 12.92 -10.53
N SER A 37 -2.77 12.12 -11.11
CA SER A 37 -3.31 10.91 -10.46
C SER A 37 -2.29 9.76 -10.35
N VAL A 38 -1.33 9.67 -11.29
CA VAL A 38 -0.31 8.60 -11.35
C VAL A 38 0.90 8.92 -10.47
N PHE A 39 1.20 10.20 -10.22
CA PHE A 39 2.34 10.62 -9.42
C PHE A 39 2.42 9.94 -8.02
N PRO A 40 1.32 9.84 -7.23
CA PRO A 40 1.35 9.13 -5.95
C PRO A 40 1.65 7.62 -6.08
N LEU A 41 1.29 6.98 -7.21
CA LEU A 41 1.61 5.57 -7.46
C LEU A 41 3.10 5.36 -7.68
N VAL A 42 3.75 6.28 -8.41
CA VAL A 42 5.21 6.25 -8.62
C VAL A 42 5.95 6.41 -7.28
N LEU A 43 5.46 7.33 -6.42
CA LEU A 43 5.96 7.48 -5.05
C LEU A 43 5.77 6.20 -4.22
N CYS A 44 4.63 5.53 -4.32
CA CYS A 44 4.39 4.24 -3.68
C CYS A 44 5.45 3.19 -4.06
N PHE A 45 5.77 3.10 -5.35
CA PHE A 45 6.77 2.16 -5.86
C PHE A 45 8.18 2.49 -5.38
N LEU A 46 8.54 3.78 -5.35
CA LEU A 46 9.80 4.27 -4.79
C LEU A 46 9.94 3.94 -3.30
N LEU A 47 8.87 4.13 -2.52
CA LEU A 47 8.84 3.76 -1.10
C LEU A 47 9.05 2.25 -0.90
N GLU A 48 8.55 1.41 -1.82
CA GLU A 48 8.69 -0.05 -1.72
C GLU A 48 10.12 -0.55 -1.98
N LEU A 49 10.94 0.22 -2.70
CA LEU A 49 12.36 -0.08 -2.91
C LEU A 49 13.17 -0.03 -1.60
N PHE A 50 12.76 0.81 -0.64
CA PHE A 50 13.42 0.93 0.66
C PHE A 50 12.95 -0.12 1.68
N ILE A 51 11.88 -0.87 1.38
CA ILE A 51 11.37 -1.91 2.27
C ILE A 51 12.16 -3.22 2.04
N PRO A 52 12.65 -3.88 3.11
CA PRO A 52 13.31 -5.19 2.99
C PRO A 52 12.36 -6.21 2.36
N ARG A 53 12.89 -7.09 1.50
CA ARG A 53 12.08 -8.11 0.77
C ARG A 53 11.15 -8.92 1.68
N ASP A 54 11.60 -9.25 2.88
CA ASP A 54 10.81 -9.98 3.89
C ASP A 54 9.48 -9.31 4.27
N TYR A 55 9.38 -7.97 4.18
CA TYR A 55 8.23 -7.17 4.60
C TYR A 55 7.48 -6.52 3.42
N LYS A 56 7.83 -6.88 2.18
CA LYS A 56 7.16 -6.38 0.99
C LYS A 56 5.71 -6.85 0.89
N TRP A 57 4.93 -6.16 0.07
CA TRP A 57 3.54 -6.49 -0.19
C TRP A 57 3.49 -7.66 -1.19
N GLY A 58 2.43 -8.48 -1.13
CA GLY A 58 2.24 -9.61 -2.03
C GLY A 58 3.11 -10.83 -1.72
N PHE A 59 3.21 -11.78 -2.66
CA PHE A 59 3.80 -13.12 -2.45
C PHE A 59 5.27 -13.13 -2.01
N ALA A 60 5.98 -12.00 -2.09
CA ALA A 60 7.34 -11.86 -1.60
C ALA A 60 7.45 -11.62 -0.07
N GLY A 61 6.35 -11.19 0.58
CA GLY A 61 6.31 -10.94 2.01
C GLY A 61 6.33 -12.23 2.83
N ARG A 62 7.39 -12.44 3.62
CA ARG A 62 7.52 -13.58 4.55
C ARG A 62 7.22 -13.20 5.99
N LYS A 63 7.17 -11.90 6.31
CA LYS A 63 6.98 -11.39 7.67
C LYS A 63 5.89 -10.33 7.71
N ASN A 64 5.09 -10.40 8.78
CA ASN A 64 4.01 -9.47 9.03
C ASN A 64 4.53 -8.19 9.67
N VAL A 65 3.89 -7.08 9.36
CA VAL A 65 4.18 -5.77 9.96
C VAL A 65 3.06 -5.33 10.89
N PHE A 66 1.82 -5.71 10.59
CA PHE A 66 0.63 -5.27 11.33
C PHE A 66 0.11 -6.36 12.26
N LEU A 67 -0.08 -7.58 11.77
CA LEU A 67 -0.66 -8.68 12.55
C LEU A 67 0.44 -9.60 13.07
N LYS A 68 0.72 -9.59 14.37
CA LYS A 68 1.58 -10.61 15.01
C LYS A 68 0.81 -11.93 15.11
N ASN A 69 1.52 -13.06 14.94
CA ASN A 69 1.00 -14.44 15.08
C ASN A 69 -0.04 -14.88 14.04
N VAL A 70 -0.15 -14.19 12.92
CA VAL A 70 -1.00 -14.60 11.78
C VAL A 70 -0.08 -14.93 10.60
N SER A 71 -0.50 -15.81 9.69
CA SER A 71 0.31 -16.08 8.51
C SER A 71 0.45 -14.81 7.63
N PRO A 72 1.60 -14.59 6.99
CA PRO A 72 1.81 -13.45 6.09
C PRO A 72 0.84 -13.39 4.93
N ASN A 73 0.28 -14.54 4.56
CA ASN A 73 -0.77 -14.61 3.55
C ASN A 73 -2.03 -13.86 3.98
N VAL A 74 -2.39 -13.82 5.26
CA VAL A 74 -3.59 -13.10 5.72
C VAL A 74 -3.42 -11.59 5.61
N GLU A 75 -2.25 -11.05 5.97
CA GLU A 75 -1.96 -9.61 5.82
C GLU A 75 -2.06 -9.21 4.34
N ASN A 76 -1.55 -10.04 3.43
CA ASN A 76 -1.66 -9.83 1.98
C ASN A 76 -3.08 -9.99 1.44
N THR A 77 -3.88 -10.92 1.95
CA THR A 77 -5.26 -11.11 1.51
C THR A 77 -6.13 -9.91 1.89
N ILE A 78 -6.01 -9.40 3.12
CA ILE A 78 -6.74 -8.20 3.57
C ILE A 78 -6.43 -7.03 2.64
N LEU A 79 -5.15 -6.91 2.30
CA LEU A 79 -4.62 -5.93 1.37
C LEU A 79 -5.26 -6.01 -0.01
N LEU A 80 -5.27 -7.21 -0.58
CA LEU A 80 -5.84 -7.46 -1.90
C LEU A 80 -7.32 -7.06 -1.92
N VAL A 81 -8.07 -7.40 -0.87
CA VAL A 81 -9.47 -7.01 -0.71
C VAL A 81 -9.62 -5.48 -0.68
N VAL A 82 -8.78 -4.77 0.07
CA VAL A 82 -8.79 -3.29 0.12
C VAL A 82 -8.51 -2.67 -1.26
N VAL A 83 -7.52 -3.20 -2.00
CA VAL A 83 -7.19 -2.71 -3.34
C VAL A 83 -8.34 -2.95 -4.32
N ILE A 84 -8.98 -4.13 -4.27
CA ILE A 84 -10.15 -4.44 -5.11
C ILE A 84 -11.29 -3.46 -4.81
N LEU A 85 -11.61 -3.23 -3.54
CA LEU A 85 -12.64 -2.27 -3.13
C LEU A 85 -12.35 -0.85 -3.63
N LEU A 86 -11.10 -0.37 -3.48
CA LEU A 86 -10.68 0.94 -3.98
C LEU A 86 -10.78 1.03 -5.51
N SER A 87 -10.40 -0.02 -6.23
CA SER A 87 -10.49 -0.06 -7.69
C SER A 87 -11.93 -0.04 -8.17
N ALA A 88 -12.82 -0.82 -7.55
CA ALA A 88 -14.25 -0.83 -7.87
C ALA A 88 -14.86 0.55 -7.62
N LEU A 89 -14.50 1.21 -6.51
CA LEU A 89 -14.94 2.57 -6.20
C LEU A 89 -14.48 3.56 -7.28
N ALA A 90 -13.21 3.51 -7.69
CA ALA A 90 -12.67 4.39 -8.72
C ALA A 90 -13.34 4.19 -10.09
N VAL A 91 -13.70 2.95 -10.46
CA VAL A 91 -14.46 2.67 -11.70
C VAL A 91 -15.89 3.22 -11.60
N SER A 92 -16.55 3.09 -10.45
CA SER A 92 -17.90 3.65 -10.26
C SER A 92 -17.95 5.17 -10.36
N PHE A 93 -16.87 5.87 -10.05
CA PHE A 93 -16.78 7.34 -10.17
C PHE A 93 -16.36 7.83 -11.56
N THR A 94 -15.97 6.94 -12.48
CA THR A 94 -15.55 7.31 -13.84
C THR A 94 -16.65 7.17 -14.90
N PHE A 95 -17.83 6.65 -14.54
CA PHE A 95 -19.07 6.60 -15.34
C PHE A 95 -20.04 7.70 -14.90
#